data_AF-A0A2A3YL00-F1
#
_entry.id   AF-A0A2A3YL00-F1
#
_cell.length_a   1.000
_cell.length_b   1.000
_cell.length_c   1.000
_cell.angle_alpha   90.00
_cell.angle_beta   90.00
_cell.angle_gamma   90.00
#
_symmetry.space_group_name_H-M   'P 1'
#
loop_
_entity.id
_entity.type
_entity.pdbx_description
1 polymer ?
#
loop_
_entity_poly.entity_id
_entity_poly.type
_entity_poly.pdbx_seq_one_letter_code
_entity_poly.pdbx_strand_id
1 'polypeptide(L)'
;MLPLLAELAADPVTPMLLADSGDGAVGLAFPFIAGPAVFAAVYGGIYRYYRNTDKRHHFEKETEVAVGNLQRRDQKVGSNNRQRSRTMGGDNSTDPLERVHRISVK
;
A
#
# COMPACT_ATOMS: atom_id res chain seq x y z
N MET A 1 -24.26 -27.68 -13.73
CA MET A 1 -24.83 -26.38 -13.31
C MET A 1 -26.14 -26.54 -12.53
N LEU A 2 -27.10 -27.33 -13.00
CA LEU A 2 -28.35 -27.63 -12.28
C LEU A 2 -28.22 -28.26 -10.88
N PRO A 3 -27.29 -29.21 -10.61
CA PRO A 3 -27.24 -29.85 -9.29
C PRO A 3 -26.67 -28.96 -8.18
N LEU A 4 -25.76 -28.03 -8.53
CA LEU A 4 -25.15 -27.09 -7.58
C LEU A 4 -26.17 -26.08 -7.03
N LEU A 5 -27.12 -25.66 -7.87
CA LEU A 5 -28.22 -24.78 -7.44
C LEU A 5 -29.22 -25.51 -6.55
N ALA A 6 -29.43 -26.80 -6.76
CA ALA A 6 -30.31 -27.62 -5.92
C ALA A 6 -29.68 -27.87 -4.54
N GLU A 7 -28.37 -28.07 -4.49
CA GLU A 7 -27.63 -28.29 -3.24
C GLU A 7 -27.58 -27.02 -2.37
N LEU A 8 -27.36 -25.85 -2.98
CA LEU A 8 -27.37 -24.55 -2.30
C LEU A 8 -28.77 -24.18 -1.74
N ALA A 9 -29.84 -24.62 -2.41
CA ALA A 9 -31.22 -24.41 -1.97
C ALA A 9 -31.64 -25.37 -0.83
N ALA A 10 -30.95 -26.50 -0.68
CA ALA A 10 -31.20 -27.49 0.36
C ALA A 10 -30.42 -27.23 1.66
N ASP A 11 -29.44 -26.34 1.64
CA ASP A 11 -28.67 -25.98 2.82
C ASP A 11 -29.53 -25.16 3.80
N PRO A 12 -29.66 -25.54 5.09
CA PRO A 12 -30.46 -24.82 6.08
C PRO A 12 -29.83 -23.49 6.50
N VAL A 13 -28.57 -23.26 6.13
CA VAL A 13 -27.83 -22.01 6.37
C VAL A 13 -28.26 -20.91 5.39
N THR A 14 -28.57 -21.28 4.15
CA THR A 14 -28.99 -20.36 3.08
C THR A 14 -30.28 -19.59 3.42
N PRO A 15 -31.38 -20.23 3.89
CA PRO A 15 -32.58 -19.50 4.29
C PRO A 15 -32.37 -18.67 5.56
N MET A 16 -31.47 -19.06 6.47
CA MET A 16 -31.11 -18.26 7.64
C MET A 16 -30.32 -16.99 7.26
N LEU A 17 -29.46 -17.07 6.25
CA LEU A 17 -28.72 -15.93 5.70
C LEU A 17 -29.63 -14.97 4.89
N LEU A 18 -30.67 -15.51 4.24
CA LEU A 18 -31.67 -14.73 3.51
C LEU A 18 -32.77 -14.12 4.41
N ALA A 19 -33.04 -14.69 5.59
CA ALA A 19 -34.14 -14.27 6.46
C ALA A 19 -33.83 -13.04 7.34
N ASP A 20 -32.55 -12.68 7.54
CA ASP A 20 -32.14 -11.54 8.39
C ASP A 20 -31.95 -10.23 7.59
N SER A 21 -32.06 -10.26 6.26
CA SER A 21 -31.83 -9.08 5.42
C SER A 21 -33.11 -8.27 5.21
N GLY A 22 -33.36 -7.34 6.14
CA GLY A 22 -34.22 -6.20 5.86
C GLY A 22 -33.73 -5.46 4.61
N ASP A 23 -34.62 -5.29 3.64
CA ASP A 23 -34.42 -4.66 2.33
C ASP A 23 -33.79 -5.58 1.25
N GLY A 24 -34.65 -6.38 0.62
CA GLY A 24 -34.30 -7.54 -0.21
C GLY A 24 -33.45 -7.28 -1.45
N ALA A 25 -33.35 -6.03 -1.93
CA ALA A 25 -32.45 -5.71 -3.05
C ALA A 25 -31.02 -5.43 -2.59
N VAL A 26 -30.87 -4.69 -1.49
CA VAL A 26 -29.55 -4.34 -0.93
C VAL A 26 -28.93 -5.56 -0.24
N GLY A 27 -29.71 -6.32 0.52
CA GLY A 27 -29.25 -7.54 1.18
C GLY A 27 -28.72 -8.59 0.20
N LEU A 28 -29.36 -8.74 -0.97
CA LEU A 28 -28.89 -9.66 -2.02
C LEU A 28 -27.69 -9.12 -2.78
N ALA A 29 -27.65 -7.83 -3.11
CA ALA A 29 -26.55 -7.25 -3.88
C ALA A 29 -25.26 -7.06 -3.05
N PHE A 30 -25.39 -6.85 -1.75
CA PHE A 30 -24.29 -6.56 -0.84
C PHE A 30 -23.12 -7.57 -0.91
N PRO A 31 -23.31 -8.91 -0.78
CA PRO A 31 -22.20 -9.85 -0.83
C PRO A 31 -21.48 -9.86 -2.19
N PHE A 32 -22.21 -9.65 -3.29
CA PHE A 32 -21.63 -9.62 -4.64
C PHE A 32 -20.79 -8.38 -4.91
N ILE A 33 -21.02 -7.29 -4.18
CA ILE A 33 -20.19 -6.08 -4.24
C ILE A 33 -19.07 -6.17 -3.19
N ALA A 34 -19.43 -6.52 -1.96
CA ALA A 34 -18.50 -6.57 -0.83
C ALA A 34 -17.38 -7.58 -1.04
N GLY A 35 -17.67 -8.79 -1.54
CA GLY A 35 -16.65 -9.82 -1.77
C GLY A 35 -15.55 -9.37 -2.73
N PRO A 36 -15.88 -9.02 -3.99
CA PRO A 36 -14.91 -8.51 -4.95
C PRO A 36 -14.23 -7.21 -4.52
N ALA A 37 -14.95 -6.30 -3.86
CA ALA A 37 -14.37 -5.05 -3.36
C ALA A 37 -13.31 -5.30 -2.29
N VAL A 38 -13.59 -6.16 -1.30
CA VAL A 38 -12.63 -6.55 -0.26
C VAL A 38 -11.43 -7.26 -0.87
N PHE A 39 -11.66 -8.19 -1.81
CA PHE A 39 -10.57 -8.88 -2.50
C PHE A 39 -9.65 -7.90 -3.24
N ALA A 40 -10.22 -6.99 -4.04
CA ALA A 40 -9.46 -6.00 -4.79
C ALA A 40 -8.69 -5.04 -3.87
N ALA A 41 -9.29 -4.60 -2.78
CA ALA A 41 -8.65 -3.72 -1.80
C ALA A 41 -7.46 -4.40 -1.11
N VAL A 42 -7.63 -5.64 -0.63
CA VAL A 42 -6.57 -6.40 0.05
C VAL A 42 -5.44 -6.73 -0.91
N TYR A 43 -5.76 -7.29 -2.08
CA TYR A 43 -4.76 -7.64 -3.08
C TYR A 43 -4.01 -6.39 -3.58
N GLY A 44 -4.74 -5.32 -3.88
CA GLY A 44 -4.16 -4.05 -4.32
C GLY A 44 -3.26 -3.40 -3.27
N GLY A 45 -3.65 -3.47 -1.99
CA GLY A 45 -2.85 -2.99 -0.86
C GLY A 45 -1.53 -3.75 -0.73
N ILE A 46 -1.58 -5.09 -0.71
CA ILE A 46 -0.38 -5.94 -0.66
C ILE A 46 0.50 -5.70 -1.90
N TYR A 47 -0.12 -5.66 -3.09
CA TYR A 47 0.58 -5.43 -4.34
C TYR A 47 1.32 -4.09 -4.29
N ARG A 48 0.66 -2.99 -3.94
CA ARG A 48 1.31 -1.68 -3.83
C ARG A 48 2.42 -1.66 -2.78
N TYR A 49 2.18 -2.26 -1.62
CA TYR A 49 3.14 -2.31 -0.52
C TYR A 49 4.47 -2.95 -0.95
N TYR A 50 4.42 -4.02 -1.75
CA TYR A 50 5.64 -4.72 -2.19
C TYR A 50 6.16 -4.26 -3.56
N ARG A 51 5.30 -3.84 -4.49
CA ARG A 51 5.73 -3.45 -5.84
C ARG A 51 6.33 -2.06 -5.93
N ASN A 52 6.10 -1.18 -4.95
CA ASN A 52 6.68 0.17 -4.91
C ASN A 52 6.59 0.95 -6.24
N THR A 53 5.61 0.63 -7.09
CA THR A 53 5.48 1.19 -8.44
C THR A 53 5.18 2.69 -8.38
N ASP A 54 4.47 3.13 -7.35
CA ASP A 54 4.12 4.54 -7.11
C ASP A 54 5.28 5.38 -6.55
N LYS A 55 6.37 4.75 -6.10
CA LYS A 55 7.48 5.46 -5.45
C LYS A 55 8.66 5.78 -6.38
N ARG A 56 8.67 5.26 -7.61
CA ARG A 56 9.83 5.36 -8.52
C ARG A 56 9.81 6.54 -9.51
N HIS A 57 8.71 7.28 -9.63
CA HIS A 57 8.50 8.17 -10.79
C HIS A 57 8.72 9.67 -10.57
N HIS A 58 9.07 10.14 -9.37
CA HIS A 58 9.38 11.57 -9.18
C HIS A 58 10.76 11.94 -9.73
N PHE A 59 11.75 11.06 -9.61
CA PHE A 59 13.13 11.37 -9.99
C PHE A 59 13.36 11.44 -11.51
N GLU A 60 12.60 10.69 -12.31
CA GLU A 60 12.80 10.63 -13.77
C GLU A 60 12.22 11.85 -14.51
N LYS A 61 11.26 12.57 -13.92
CA LYS A 61 10.59 13.71 -14.57
C LYS A 61 11.13 15.07 -14.13
N GLU A 62 11.73 15.16 -12.95
CA GLU A 62 12.05 16.44 -12.31
C GLU A 62 13.57 16.69 -12.12
N THR A 63 14.42 15.71 -12.42
CA THR A 63 15.86 15.84 -12.16
C THR A 63 16.61 16.35 -13.40
N GLU A 64 16.84 17.66 -13.46
CA GLU A 64 17.94 18.20 -14.26
C GLU A 64 19.27 17.74 -13.64
N VAL A 65 19.99 16.84 -14.33
CA VAL A 65 21.27 16.32 -13.86
C VAL A 65 22.39 17.26 -14.29
N ALA A 66 22.73 18.23 -13.44
CA ALA A 66 23.91 19.07 -13.60
C ALA A 66 25.12 18.42 -12.90
N VAL A 67 26.17 18.10 -13.65
CA VAL A 67 27.42 17.55 -13.09
C VAL A 67 28.30 18.72 -12.62
N GLY A 68 28.20 19.06 -11.34
CA GLY A 68 29.13 19.99 -10.68
C GLY A 68 30.37 19.28 -10.12
N ASN A 69 31.52 19.96 -10.07
CA ASN A 69 32.73 19.45 -9.41
C ASN A 69 32.55 19.53 -7.88
N LEU A 70 31.88 18.53 -7.31
CA LEU A 70 31.59 18.43 -5.88
C LEU A 70 32.89 18.19 -5.08
N GLN A 71 33.59 19.28 -4.76
CA GLN A 71 34.72 19.27 -3.82
C GLN A 71 34.21 19.31 -2.38
N ARG A 72 33.56 18.23 -1.93
CA ARG A 72 33.14 18.10 -0.53
C ARG A 72 33.80 16.88 0.09
N ARG A 73 34.49 17.08 1.21
CA ARG A 73 35.03 15.99 2.03
C ARG A 73 33.90 15.41 2.87
N ASP A 74 33.71 14.10 2.79
CA ASP A 74 32.82 13.40 3.72
C ASP A 74 33.45 13.42 5.12
N GLN A 75 32.73 13.98 6.10
CA GLN A 75 33.18 14.06 7.49
C GLN A 75 32.28 13.19 8.35
N LYS A 76 32.88 12.13 8.90
CA LYS A 76 32.18 11.24 9.84
C LYS A 76 31.81 12.03 11.10
N VAL A 77 30.51 12.24 11.32
CA VAL A 77 29.98 12.99 12.48
C VAL A 77 29.91 12.13 13.74
N GLY A 78 29.75 10.80 13.61
CA GLY A 78 29.72 9.92 14.78
C GLY A 78 29.35 8.47 14.47
N SER A 79 29.17 7.68 15.52
CA SER A 79 28.63 6.31 15.47
C SER A 79 27.74 6.06 16.67
N ASN A 80 26.59 5.41 16.48
CA ASN A 80 25.70 5.02 17.55
C ASN A 80 25.61 3.49 17.62
N ASN A 81 26.02 2.91 18.75
CA ASN A 81 26.09 1.47 18.97
C ASN A 81 25.10 1.05 20.06
N ARG A 82 24.69 -0.23 20.07
CA ARG A 82 23.74 -0.80 21.05
C ARG A 82 22.34 -0.19 21.02
N GLN A 83 21.90 0.27 19.85
CA GLN A 83 20.52 0.67 19.62
C GLN A 83 19.58 -0.53 19.91
N ARG A 84 18.60 -0.31 20.79
CA ARG A 84 17.46 -1.24 21.00
C ARG A 84 16.26 -0.87 20.14
N SER A 85 16.25 0.34 19.59
CA SER A 85 15.22 0.81 18.69
C SER A 85 15.32 0.07 17.35
N ARG A 86 14.16 -0.26 16.77
CA ARG A 86 14.07 -0.84 15.42
C ARG A 86 14.29 0.21 14.33
N THR A 87 14.12 1.48 14.67
CA THR A 87 14.26 2.61 13.75
C THR A 87 15.27 3.62 14.28
N MET A 88 15.98 4.26 13.37
CA MET A 88 16.90 5.34 13.70
C MET A 88 16.12 6.62 14.02
N GLY A 89 16.59 7.39 15.00
CA GLY A 89 16.02 8.71 15.30
C GLY A 89 16.22 9.65 14.10
N GLY A 90 15.11 10.15 13.54
CA GLY A 90 15.12 10.96 12.32
C GLY A 90 15.26 10.15 11.03
N ASP A 91 14.88 8.86 11.04
CA ASP A 91 14.73 8.08 9.81
C ASP A 91 13.80 8.80 8.82
N ASN A 92 14.26 8.94 7.57
CA ASN A 92 13.54 9.58 6.47
C ASN A 92 13.10 8.55 5.41
N SER A 93 13.04 7.25 5.77
CA SER A 93 12.65 6.16 4.86
C SER A 93 11.30 6.37 4.17
N THR A 94 10.38 7.10 4.82
CA THR A 94 9.04 7.38 4.27
C THR A 94 9.00 8.70 3.47
N ASP A 95 9.87 9.65 3.80
CA ASP A 95 10.01 10.93 3.10
C ASP A 95 11.50 11.23 2.83
N PRO A 96 12.08 10.62 1.79
CA PRO A 96 13.51 10.74 1.53
C PRO A 96 13.92 12.16 1.13
N LEU A 97 12.97 13.02 0.76
CA LEU A 97 13.21 14.38 0.29
C LEU A 97 13.32 15.39 1.44
N GLU A 98 12.89 15.05 2.66
CA GLU A 98 12.94 15.93 3.83
C GLU A 98 14.34 16.54 4.08
N ARG A 99 15.40 15.79 3.76
CA ARG A 99 16.81 16.19 3.98
C ARG A 99 17.51 16.74 2.72
N VAL A 100 16.83 16.73 1.58
CA VAL A 100 17.41 17.17 0.31
C VAL A 100 17.26 18.69 0.22
N HIS A 101 18.33 19.41 0.55
CA HIS A 101 18.41 20.84 0.25
C HIS A 101 18.98 21.03 -1.15
N ARG A 102 18.37 21.91 -1.96
CA ARG A 102 18.88 22.27 -3.28
C ARG A 102 20.29 22.83 -3.13
N ILE A 103 21.29 22.11 -3.63
CA ILE A 103 22.67 22.58 -3.70
C ILE A 103 22.76 23.53 -4.88
N SER A 104 22.95 24.83 -4.60
CA SER A 104 23.28 25.80 -5.65
C SER A 104 24.75 25.61 -6.03
N VAL A 105 25.01 25.11 -7.22
CA VAL A 105 26.34 25.18 -7.84
C VAL A 105 26.46 26.56 -8.48
N LYS A 106 27.45 27.35 -8.08
CA LYS A 106 27.84 28.60 -8.75
C LYS A 106 28.83 28.30 -9.85
#